data_AF-A0A1X2HTA7-F1
#
_entry.id   AF-A0A1X2HTA7-F1
#
_cell.length_a   1.000
_cell.length_b   1.000
_cell.length_c   1.000
_cell.angle_alpha   90.00
_cell.angle_beta   90.00
_cell.angle_gamma   90.00
#
_symmetry.space_group_name_H-M   'P 1'
#
loop_
_entity.id
_entity.type
_entity.pdbx_description
1 polymer ?
#
loop_
_entity_poly.entity_id
_entity_poly.type
_entity_poly.pdbx_seq_one_letter_code
_entity_poly.pdbx_strand_id
1 'polypeptide(L)'
;MNSLSVTDAPEKEEEKPKIRLNAPVPTVKKTSKRIGEDVFTEASVKEWQLPRIKAWEGRHINPEGYYFRFVVPGEGQQNGGWSKAEHARFMERYNEWMSRNWKIGASWGLFSRGIPHRVGYQCMNYYRKLVGDGKIKDDSYEIVGGKLKQAHKERAPAGDIPTTEIGPEWQTEEVKEIERNVDQWLKQYHSRSGL
;
A
#
# COMPACT_ATOMS: atom_id res chain seq x y z
N MET A 1 53.30 -27.19 -54.41
CA MET A 1 52.00 -27.83 -54.11
C MET A 1 51.97 -28.09 -52.61
N ASN A 2 51.53 -27.11 -51.82
CA ASN A 2 51.43 -27.23 -50.37
C ASN A 2 50.07 -27.86 -50.02
N SER A 3 50.10 -29.08 -49.49
CA SER A 3 48.93 -29.72 -48.88
C SER A 3 48.85 -29.28 -47.43
N LEU A 4 47.87 -28.43 -47.11
CA LEU A 4 47.50 -28.07 -45.74
C LEU A 4 46.45 -29.08 -45.27
N SER A 5 46.85 -29.97 -44.37
CA SER A 5 45.97 -30.81 -43.58
C SER A 5 45.28 -29.98 -42.51
N VAL A 6 43.98 -29.71 -42.69
CA VAL A 6 43.09 -29.15 -41.66
C VAL A 6 42.61 -30.31 -40.81
N THR A 7 43.01 -30.35 -39.54
CA THR A 7 42.45 -31.26 -38.53
C THR A 7 41.19 -30.63 -37.94
N ASP A 8 40.06 -31.31 -38.12
CA ASP A 8 38.78 -31.07 -37.45
C ASP A 8 38.94 -31.06 -35.92
N ALA A 9 38.42 -30.01 -35.28
CA ALA A 9 38.17 -29.95 -33.84
C ALA A 9 36.68 -30.24 -33.59
N PRO A 10 36.31 -31.08 -32.61
CA PRO A 10 34.90 -31.37 -32.35
C PRO A 10 34.20 -30.18 -31.67
N GLU A 11 33.14 -29.70 -32.29
CA GLU A 11 32.15 -28.78 -31.72
C GLU A 11 31.55 -29.40 -30.45
N LYS A 12 31.69 -28.70 -29.31
CA LYS A 12 31.00 -29.07 -28.07
C LYS A 12 29.58 -28.52 -28.15
N GLU A 13 28.58 -29.40 -28.26
CA GLU A 13 27.19 -29.05 -28.00
C GLU A 13 27.03 -28.59 -26.53
N GLU A 14 26.74 -27.30 -26.34
CA GLU A 14 26.35 -26.75 -25.04
C GLU A 14 24.93 -27.23 -24.68
N GLU A 15 24.86 -28.17 -23.73
CA GLU A 15 23.62 -28.66 -23.15
C GLU A 15 22.95 -27.53 -22.33
N LYS A 16 21.81 -27.02 -22.81
CA LYS A 16 21.02 -25.98 -22.11
C LYS A 16 20.57 -26.48 -20.73
N PRO A 17 20.72 -25.68 -19.65
CA PRO A 17 20.36 -26.13 -18.31
C PRO A 17 18.84 -26.23 -18.17
N LYS A 18 18.37 -27.44 -17.85
CA LYS A 18 16.97 -27.74 -17.51
C LYS A 18 16.61 -27.03 -16.20
N ILE A 19 15.80 -25.98 -16.29
CA ILE A 19 15.26 -25.24 -15.14
C ILE A 19 14.34 -26.19 -14.35
N ARG A 20 14.77 -26.57 -13.14
CA ARG A 20 13.92 -27.31 -12.19
C ARG A 20 12.92 -26.33 -11.57
N LEU A 21 11.67 -26.39 -12.01
CA LEU A 21 10.54 -25.87 -11.24
C LEU A 21 10.45 -26.68 -9.93
N ASN A 22 10.30 -26.00 -8.78
CA ASN A 22 10.15 -26.55 -7.41
C ASN A 22 11.41 -26.54 -6.53
N ALA A 23 12.26 -25.52 -6.62
CA ALA A 23 13.14 -25.19 -5.49
C ALA A 23 12.39 -24.25 -4.52
N PRO A 24 12.36 -24.53 -3.20
CA PRO A 24 11.86 -23.57 -2.23
C PRO A 24 12.70 -22.30 -2.30
N VAL A 25 12.04 -21.15 -2.44
CA VAL A 25 12.67 -19.83 -2.52
C VAL A 25 13.55 -19.64 -1.27
N PRO A 26 14.85 -19.33 -1.42
CA PRO A 26 15.72 -19.08 -0.28
C PRO A 26 15.24 -17.82 0.45
N THR A 27 14.71 -18.02 1.66
CA THR A 27 14.28 -16.95 2.55
C THR A 27 15.51 -16.21 3.07
N VAL A 28 15.87 -15.12 2.40
CA VAL A 28 16.88 -14.18 2.91
C VAL A 28 16.32 -13.54 4.18
N LYS A 29 16.77 -14.01 5.35
CA LYS A 29 16.45 -13.43 6.65
C LYS A 29 17.11 -12.06 6.80
N LYS A 30 16.45 -11.00 6.34
CA LYS A 30 16.80 -9.62 6.72
C LYS A 30 16.32 -9.36 8.14
N THR A 31 17.23 -9.48 9.11
CA THR A 31 17.02 -9.17 10.53
C THR A 31 17.08 -7.66 10.80
N SER A 32 16.24 -6.88 10.11
CA SER A 32 15.89 -5.51 10.55
C SER A 32 14.48 -5.59 11.12
N LYS A 33 14.30 -5.16 12.37
CA LYS A 33 13.02 -5.21 13.08
C LYS A 33 12.06 -4.26 12.36
N ARG A 34 11.21 -4.79 11.46
CA ARG A 34 10.19 -3.99 10.74
C ARG A 34 9.31 -3.29 11.77
N ILE A 35 9.04 -2.01 11.54
CA ILE A 35 8.09 -1.25 12.35
C ILE A 35 6.69 -1.62 11.87
N GLY A 36 5.83 -2.13 12.77
CA GLY A 36 4.46 -2.52 12.45
C GLY A 36 4.30 -3.95 11.95
N GLU A 37 3.06 -4.31 11.62
CA GLU A 37 2.65 -5.61 11.09
C GLU A 37 2.92 -5.70 9.58
N ASP A 38 3.50 -6.81 9.14
CA ASP A 38 3.60 -7.10 7.71
C ASP A 38 2.29 -7.69 7.20
N VAL A 39 1.46 -6.82 6.64
CA VAL A 39 0.14 -7.19 6.12
C VAL A 39 0.21 -7.91 4.77
N PHE A 40 1.40 -8.08 4.17
CA PHE A 40 1.60 -8.70 2.86
C PHE A 40 2.25 -10.08 2.95
N THR A 41 2.11 -10.76 4.09
CA THR A 41 2.48 -12.17 4.24
C THR A 41 1.36 -13.09 3.75
N GLU A 42 1.70 -14.31 3.33
CA GLU A 42 0.72 -15.32 2.92
C GLU A 42 -0.40 -15.52 3.95
N ALA A 43 -0.02 -15.64 5.23
CA ALA A 43 -0.95 -15.82 6.34
C ALA A 43 -1.92 -14.63 6.46
N SER A 44 -1.43 -13.39 6.33
CA SER A 44 -2.28 -12.20 6.33
C SER A 44 -3.20 -12.17 5.11
N VAL A 45 -2.66 -12.43 3.90
CA VAL A 45 -3.41 -12.38 2.64
C VAL A 45 -4.54 -13.41 2.63
N LYS A 46 -4.31 -14.60 3.17
CA LYS A 46 -5.35 -15.64 3.30
C LYS A 46 -6.58 -15.16 4.09
N GLU A 47 -6.37 -14.32 5.10
CA GLU A 47 -7.44 -13.78 5.95
C GLU A 47 -8.02 -12.44 5.46
N TRP A 48 -7.53 -11.92 4.32
CA TRP A 48 -8.03 -10.66 3.78
C TRP A 48 -9.51 -10.75 3.43
N GLN A 49 -10.25 -9.77 3.91
CA GLN A 49 -11.66 -9.60 3.59
C GLN A 49 -11.83 -8.88 2.24
N LEU A 50 -13.01 -9.03 1.63
CA LEU A 50 -13.33 -8.49 0.30
C LEU A 50 -12.92 -7.01 0.09
N PRO A 51 -13.07 -6.07 1.05
CA PRO A 51 -12.63 -4.69 0.86
C PRO A 51 -11.11 -4.54 0.68
N ARG A 52 -10.30 -5.38 1.33
CA ARG A 52 -8.84 -5.41 1.17
C ARG A 52 -8.48 -6.03 -0.19
N ILE A 53 -9.14 -7.13 -0.57
CA ILE A 53 -8.95 -7.77 -1.88
C ILE A 53 -9.22 -6.76 -3.00
N LYS A 54 -10.39 -6.09 -2.99
CA LYS A 54 -10.73 -5.07 -4.00
C LYS A 54 -9.74 -3.90 -4.04
N ALA A 55 -9.28 -3.45 -2.88
CA ALA A 55 -8.30 -2.36 -2.80
C ALA A 55 -6.94 -2.79 -3.39
N TRP A 56 -6.55 -4.05 -3.19
CA TRP A 56 -5.35 -4.62 -3.79
C TRP A 56 -5.49 -4.81 -5.30
N GLU A 57 -6.60 -5.37 -5.78
CA GLU A 57 -6.86 -5.57 -7.22
C GLU A 57 -6.91 -4.23 -7.97
N GLY A 58 -7.47 -3.20 -7.36
CA GLY A 58 -7.59 -1.86 -7.93
C GLY A 58 -6.40 -0.93 -7.70
N ARG A 59 -5.31 -1.39 -7.07
CA ARG A 59 -4.24 -0.51 -6.52
C ARG A 59 -3.61 0.46 -7.52
N HIS A 60 -3.44 0.03 -8.78
CA HIS A 60 -2.85 0.82 -9.86
C HIS A 60 -3.82 1.81 -10.50
N ILE A 61 -5.13 1.63 -10.29
CA ILE A 61 -6.20 2.45 -10.89
C ILE A 61 -6.80 3.40 -9.84
N ASN A 62 -6.91 2.95 -8.59
CA ASN A 62 -7.46 3.69 -7.47
C ASN A 62 -6.50 3.66 -6.26
N PRO A 63 -5.44 4.47 -6.25
CA PRO A 63 -4.53 4.54 -5.11
C PRO A 63 -5.20 5.07 -3.84
N GLU A 64 -6.24 5.89 -3.95
CA GLU A 64 -7.02 6.30 -2.78
C GLU A 64 -7.58 5.06 -2.05
N GLY A 65 -8.22 4.16 -2.79
CA GLY A 65 -8.81 2.95 -2.24
C GLY A 65 -7.77 2.00 -1.63
N TYR A 66 -6.60 1.90 -2.27
CA TYR A 66 -5.45 1.16 -1.76
C TYR A 66 -4.95 1.73 -0.43
N TYR A 67 -4.50 3.00 -0.44
CA TYR A 67 -3.89 3.64 0.72
C TYR A 67 -4.88 3.87 1.86
N PHE A 68 -6.18 3.82 1.58
CA PHE A 68 -7.18 3.80 2.63
C PHE A 68 -7.04 2.58 3.55
N ARG A 69 -6.49 1.46 3.03
CA ARG A 69 -6.44 0.15 3.71
C ARG A 69 -5.05 -0.39 3.94
N PHE A 70 -4.09 0.02 3.13
CA PHE A 70 -2.73 -0.51 3.07
C PHE A 70 -1.70 0.60 3.11
N VAL A 71 -0.54 0.26 3.67
CA VAL A 71 0.70 1.02 3.51
C VAL A 71 1.41 0.57 2.24
N VAL A 72 2.54 1.17 1.90
CA VAL A 72 3.35 0.72 0.75
C VAL A 72 3.78 -0.74 0.97
N PRO A 73 3.78 -1.62 -0.05
CA PRO A 73 4.32 -2.96 0.11
C PRO A 73 5.75 -2.96 0.66
N GLY A 74 6.04 -3.79 1.66
CA GLY A 74 7.33 -3.82 2.36
C GLY A 74 7.43 -2.88 3.57
N GLU A 75 6.51 -1.92 3.69
CA GLU A 75 6.31 -1.15 4.91
C GLU A 75 5.42 -1.93 5.90
N GLY A 76 5.75 -1.88 7.19
CA GLY A 76 4.88 -2.46 8.21
C GLY A 76 3.78 -1.49 8.64
N GLN A 77 2.56 -2.01 8.80
CA GLN A 77 1.40 -1.22 9.20
C GLN A 77 1.31 -1.15 10.73
N GLN A 78 1.28 0.07 11.29
CA GLN A 78 1.10 0.27 12.72
C GLN A 78 -0.39 0.32 13.09
N ASN A 79 -0.73 -0.39 14.15
CA ASN A 79 -2.07 -0.38 14.75
C ASN A 79 -2.00 0.22 16.17
N GLY A 80 -3.16 0.66 16.68
CA GLY A 80 -3.26 1.23 18.04
C GLY A 80 -3.05 2.75 18.09
N GLY A 81 -2.69 3.23 19.29
CA GLY A 81 -2.61 4.67 19.62
C GLY A 81 -1.58 5.44 18.80
N TRP A 82 -1.73 6.77 18.76
CA TRP A 82 -0.85 7.68 18.05
C TRP A 82 0.22 8.25 18.99
N SER A 83 1.48 8.10 18.64
CA SER A 83 2.62 8.72 19.33
C SER A 83 2.68 10.24 19.08
N LYS A 84 3.51 10.94 19.84
CA LYS A 84 3.75 12.38 19.65
C LYS A 84 4.35 12.69 18.28
N ALA A 85 5.26 11.84 17.79
CA ALA A 85 5.89 11.99 16.48
C ALA A 85 4.87 11.82 15.35
N GLU A 86 4.01 10.81 15.45
CA GLU A 86 2.93 10.60 14.47
C GLU A 86 1.89 11.72 14.50
N HIS A 87 1.57 12.26 15.70
CA HIS A 87 0.71 13.42 15.81
C HIS A 87 1.32 14.65 15.11
N ALA A 88 2.60 14.94 15.36
CA ALA A 88 3.30 16.05 14.70
C ALA A 88 3.27 15.88 13.17
N ARG A 89 3.61 14.67 12.68
CA ARG A 89 3.56 14.36 11.25
C ARG A 89 2.17 14.48 10.65
N PHE A 90 1.14 14.07 11.39
CA PHE A 90 -0.25 14.24 10.99
C PHE A 90 -0.61 15.71 10.82
N MET A 91 -0.23 16.56 11.78
CA MET A 91 -0.51 18.01 11.72
C MET A 91 0.26 18.70 10.60
N GLU A 92 1.51 18.31 10.34
CA GLU A 92 2.26 18.76 9.16
C GLU A 92 1.53 18.41 7.87
N ARG A 93 1.09 17.14 7.73
CA ARG A 93 0.36 16.69 6.55
C ARG A 93 -0.98 17.40 6.40
N TYR A 94 -1.68 17.65 7.50
CA TYR A 94 -2.91 18.45 7.52
C TYR A 94 -2.66 19.88 7.01
N ASN A 95 -1.63 20.55 7.52
CA ASN A 95 -1.29 21.91 7.09
C ASN A 95 -0.89 21.97 5.62
N GLU A 96 -0.14 20.99 5.11
CA GLU A 96 0.20 20.88 3.68
C GLU A 96 -1.07 20.73 2.82
N TRP A 97 -2.02 19.93 3.27
CA TRP A 97 -3.29 19.73 2.57
C TRP A 97 -4.10 21.02 2.51
N MET A 98 -4.20 21.73 3.64
CA MET A 98 -4.88 23.01 3.74
C MET A 98 -4.20 24.09 2.90
N SER A 99 -2.86 24.15 2.88
CA SER A 99 -2.11 25.15 2.10
C SER A 99 -2.28 24.96 0.59
N ARG A 100 -2.58 23.74 0.14
CA ARG A 100 -2.90 23.44 -1.26
C ARG A 100 -4.38 23.65 -1.59
N ASN A 101 -5.17 24.16 -0.64
CA ASN A 101 -6.60 24.33 -0.74
C ASN A 101 -7.34 23.02 -1.06
N TRP A 102 -6.76 21.88 -0.68
CA TRP A 102 -7.38 20.57 -0.83
C TRP A 102 -8.36 20.32 0.32
N LYS A 103 -9.53 19.75 0.01
CA LYS A 103 -10.51 19.44 1.04
C LYS A 103 -10.06 18.26 1.89
N ILE A 104 -9.96 18.47 3.20
CA ILE A 104 -9.84 17.42 4.20
C ILE A 104 -11.18 16.67 4.30
N GLY A 105 -11.12 15.34 4.45
CA GLY A 105 -12.33 14.51 4.56
C GLY A 105 -12.73 13.76 3.28
N ALA A 106 -12.18 14.12 2.11
CA ALA A 106 -12.53 13.51 0.83
C ALA A 106 -11.61 12.34 0.42
N SER A 107 -10.30 12.46 0.65
CA SER A 107 -9.29 11.55 0.09
C SER A 107 -8.32 11.02 1.14
N TRP A 108 -8.83 10.28 2.12
CA TRP A 108 -8.05 9.82 3.27
C TRP A 108 -6.93 8.85 2.91
N GLY A 109 -7.08 8.02 1.87
CA GLY A 109 -5.98 7.19 1.39
C GLY A 109 -4.82 8.02 0.84
N LEU A 110 -5.11 9.03 0.01
CA LEU A 110 -4.05 9.92 -0.48
C LEU A 110 -3.44 10.78 0.63
N PHE A 111 -4.23 11.11 1.66
CA PHE A 111 -3.75 11.77 2.87
C PHE A 111 -2.71 10.94 3.60
N SER A 112 -3.02 9.67 3.85
CA SER A 112 -2.17 8.78 4.64
C SER A 112 -0.83 8.45 4.00
N ARG A 113 -0.67 8.59 2.68
CA ARG A 113 0.65 8.46 2.00
C ARG A 113 1.74 9.34 2.61
N GLY A 114 1.35 10.48 3.19
CA GLY A 114 2.30 11.38 3.85
C GLY A 114 2.70 10.93 5.26
N ILE A 115 2.09 9.90 5.82
CA ILE A 115 2.22 9.49 7.21
C ILE A 115 2.64 8.00 7.22
N PRO A 116 3.94 7.71 7.36
CA PRO A 116 4.45 6.34 7.38
C PRO A 116 3.71 5.47 8.39
N HIS A 117 3.57 4.19 8.06
CA HIS A 117 2.96 3.13 8.84
C HIS A 117 1.46 3.29 9.11
N ARG A 118 0.83 4.37 8.62
CA ARG A 118 -0.60 4.65 8.82
C ARG A 118 -1.36 4.61 7.50
N VAL A 119 -2.61 4.17 7.59
CA VAL A 119 -3.52 4.07 6.44
C VAL A 119 -4.69 5.04 6.56
N GLY A 120 -5.42 5.24 5.46
CA GLY A 120 -6.43 6.29 5.38
C GLY A 120 -7.54 6.18 6.43
N TYR A 121 -8.06 4.98 6.72
CA TYR A 121 -9.10 4.85 7.76
C TYR A 121 -8.59 5.26 9.15
N GLN A 122 -7.31 5.05 9.43
CA GLN A 122 -6.70 5.46 10.70
C GLN A 122 -6.57 6.97 10.77
N CYS A 123 -6.14 7.61 9.66
CA CYS A 123 -6.06 9.05 9.54
C CYS A 123 -7.44 9.71 9.68
N MET A 124 -8.47 9.17 9.03
CA MET A 124 -9.85 9.62 9.15
C MET A 124 -10.35 9.55 10.60
N ASN A 125 -10.13 8.42 11.27
CA ASN A 125 -10.57 8.25 12.66
C ASN A 125 -9.81 9.17 13.61
N TYR A 126 -8.52 9.36 13.38
CA TYR A 126 -7.71 10.27 14.18
C TYR A 126 -8.13 11.72 13.99
N TYR A 127 -8.39 12.14 12.76
CA TYR A 127 -8.96 13.45 12.46
C TYR A 127 -10.26 13.69 13.23
N ARG A 128 -11.21 12.76 13.13
CA ARG A 128 -12.49 12.84 13.84
C ARG A 128 -12.29 12.97 15.35
N LYS A 129 -11.30 12.26 15.92
CA LYS A 129 -10.95 12.41 17.33
C LYS A 129 -10.44 13.83 17.62
N LEU A 130 -9.53 14.38 16.81
CA LEU A 130 -9.01 15.73 17.00
C LEU A 130 -10.10 16.81 16.89
N VAL A 131 -11.06 16.63 15.97
CA VAL A 131 -12.23 17.51 15.87
C VAL A 131 -13.11 17.40 17.11
N GLY A 132 -13.43 16.17 17.56
CA GLY A 132 -14.20 15.96 18.78
C GLY A 132 -13.52 16.50 20.05
N ASP A 133 -12.19 16.46 20.10
CA ASP A 133 -11.37 17.03 21.17
C ASP A 133 -11.20 18.57 21.07
N GLY A 134 -11.74 19.21 20.02
CA GLY A 134 -11.60 20.66 19.79
C GLY A 134 -10.20 21.11 19.36
N LYS A 135 -9.32 20.18 18.98
CA LYS A 135 -7.94 20.47 18.51
C LYS A 135 -7.90 20.89 17.04
N ILE A 136 -8.89 20.47 16.27
CA ILE A 136 -9.13 20.93 14.91
C ILE A 136 -10.55 21.48 14.86
N LYS A 137 -10.71 22.66 14.26
CA LYS A 137 -12.03 23.22 13.98
C LYS A 137 -12.43 22.82 12.56
N ASP A 138 -13.59 22.18 12.43
CA ASP A 138 -14.18 21.81 11.15
C ASP A 138 -15.69 21.99 11.25
N ASP A 139 -16.20 23.02 10.60
CA ASP A 139 -17.61 23.41 10.66
C ASP A 139 -18.53 22.40 9.95
N SER A 140 -17.98 21.39 9.24
CA SER A 140 -18.75 20.27 8.71
C SER A 140 -19.13 19.23 9.77
N TYR A 141 -18.60 19.35 10.98
CA TYR A 141 -18.91 18.48 12.11
C TYR A 141 -19.55 19.23 13.27
N GLU A 142 -20.42 18.53 13.98
CA GLU A 142 -21.12 19.02 15.16
C GLU A 142 -21.20 17.94 16.24
N ILE A 143 -21.33 18.35 17.50
CA ILE A 143 -21.58 17.43 18.61
C ILE A 143 -23.08 17.34 18.85
N VAL A 144 -23.68 16.19 18.52
CA VAL A 144 -25.11 15.93 18.73
C VAL A 144 -25.26 14.77 19.70
N GLY A 145 -25.83 15.04 20.89
CA GLY A 145 -26.01 14.04 21.94
C GLY A 145 -24.69 13.45 22.44
N GLY A 146 -23.64 14.28 22.56
CA GLY A 146 -22.31 13.85 22.99
C GLY A 146 -21.52 13.05 21.96
N LYS A 147 -22.00 12.93 20.72
CA LYS A 147 -21.32 12.21 19.63
C LYS A 147 -21.03 13.15 18.47
N LEU A 148 -19.82 13.05 17.91
CA LEU A 148 -19.44 13.80 16.71
C LEU A 148 -20.17 13.27 15.47
N LYS A 149 -21.07 14.10 14.94
CA LYS A 149 -21.80 13.86 13.69
C LYS A 149 -21.32 14.83 12.62
N GLN A 150 -21.41 14.41 11.37
CA GLN A 150 -21.16 15.30 10.23
C GLN A 150 -22.47 16.03 9.91
N ALA A 151 -22.50 17.35 10.07
CA ALA A 151 -23.69 18.19 9.97
C ALA A 151 -24.20 18.31 8.52
N HIS A 152 -23.27 18.46 7.56
CA HIS A 152 -23.61 18.66 6.15
C HIS A 152 -22.75 17.79 5.22
N LYS A 153 -23.42 16.95 4.40
CA LYS A 153 -22.81 16.32 3.22
C LYS A 153 -22.82 17.30 2.04
N GLU A 154 -22.11 18.41 2.16
CA GLU A 154 -21.79 19.16 0.95
C GLU A 154 -20.79 18.33 0.13
N ARG A 155 -21.27 17.79 -1.00
CA ARG A 155 -20.39 17.31 -2.08
C ARG A 155 -19.52 18.49 -2.45
N ALA A 156 -18.24 18.41 -2.10
CA ALA A 156 -17.33 19.44 -2.55
C ALA A 156 -17.28 19.42 -4.08
N PRO A 157 -17.15 20.60 -4.71
CA PRO A 157 -16.69 20.63 -6.09
C PRO A 157 -15.34 19.89 -6.16
N ALA A 158 -15.11 19.21 -7.28
CA ALA A 158 -13.85 18.57 -7.58
C ALA A 158 -12.76 19.65 -7.77
N GLY A 159 -12.30 20.25 -6.68
CA GLY A 159 -11.04 20.98 -6.67
C GLY A 159 -9.91 20.01 -7.02
N ASP A 160 -8.74 20.55 -7.34
CA ASP A 160 -7.58 19.73 -7.70
C ASP A 160 -7.35 18.64 -6.66
N ILE A 161 -7.58 17.38 -7.02
CA ILE A 161 -7.33 16.24 -6.14
C ILE A 161 -5.82 15.97 -6.22
N PRO A 162 -5.15 15.60 -5.10
CA PRO A 162 -3.77 15.14 -5.15
C PRO A 162 -3.57 14.06 -6.21
N THR A 163 -2.36 14.01 -6.79
CA THR A 163 -1.96 13.03 -7.80
C THR A 163 -2.45 11.63 -7.46
N THR A 164 -3.22 11.05 -8.39
CA THR A 164 -3.87 9.75 -8.28
C THR A 164 -2.99 8.60 -8.75
N GLU A 165 -1.68 8.82 -8.85
CA GLU A 165 -0.71 7.80 -9.25
C GLU A 165 -0.05 7.17 -8.02
N ILE A 166 0.25 5.88 -8.11
CA ILE A 166 1.15 5.21 -7.17
C ILE A 166 2.55 5.83 -7.26
N GLY A 167 3.28 5.92 -6.14
CA GLY A 167 4.57 6.62 -6.13
C GLY A 167 5.73 5.76 -6.63
N PRO A 168 6.94 6.34 -6.77
CA PRO A 168 8.12 5.65 -7.28
C PRO A 168 8.56 4.45 -6.43
N GLU A 169 8.16 4.39 -5.17
CA GLU A 169 8.39 3.26 -4.26
C GLU A 169 7.91 1.92 -4.84
N TRP A 170 6.88 1.94 -5.68
CA TRP A 170 6.32 0.76 -6.35
C TRP A 170 7.22 0.18 -7.45
N GLN A 171 8.21 0.94 -7.92
CA GLN A 171 9.12 0.49 -8.97
C GLN A 171 10.28 -0.35 -8.44
N THR A 172 10.42 -0.45 -7.12
CA THR A 172 11.46 -1.26 -6.48
C THR A 172 11.22 -2.76 -6.73
N GLU A 173 12.29 -3.52 -6.88
CA GLU A 173 12.18 -4.98 -7.07
C GLU A 173 11.58 -5.69 -5.85
N GLU A 174 11.75 -5.13 -4.65
CA GLU A 174 11.11 -5.63 -3.43
C GLU A 174 9.59 -5.50 -3.50
N VAL A 175 9.05 -4.34 -3.90
CA VAL A 175 7.60 -4.16 -4.05
C VAL A 175 7.06 -5.05 -5.16
N LYS A 176 7.72 -5.13 -6.31
CA LYS A 176 7.27 -6.02 -7.40
C LYS A 176 7.24 -7.49 -7.01
N GLU A 177 8.19 -7.94 -6.18
CA GLU A 177 8.20 -9.30 -5.65
C GLU A 177 7.04 -9.53 -4.68
N ILE A 178 6.76 -8.59 -3.78
CA ILE A 178 5.58 -8.65 -2.91
C ILE A 178 4.32 -8.69 -3.78
N GLU A 179 4.25 -7.89 -4.85
CA GLU A 179 3.09 -7.89 -5.73
C GLU A 179 2.82 -9.25 -6.37
N ARG A 180 3.86 -9.89 -6.93
CA ARG A 180 3.76 -11.23 -7.51
C ARG A 180 3.25 -12.25 -6.50
N ASN A 181 3.81 -12.23 -5.29
CA ASN A 181 3.45 -13.16 -4.23
C ASN A 181 2.00 -12.98 -3.77
N VAL A 182 1.57 -11.74 -3.51
CA VAL A 182 0.19 -11.45 -3.10
C VAL A 182 -0.80 -11.81 -4.23
N ASP A 183 -0.50 -11.47 -5.48
CA ASP A 183 -1.36 -11.82 -6.62
C ASP A 183 -1.48 -13.35 -6.80
N GLN A 184 -0.42 -14.11 -6.52
CA GLN A 184 -0.46 -15.57 -6.50
C GLN A 184 -1.35 -16.10 -5.35
N TRP A 185 -1.18 -15.60 -4.13
CA TRP A 185 -1.97 -16.05 -2.98
C TRP A 185 -3.44 -15.67 -3.10
N LEU A 186 -3.78 -14.50 -3.66
CA LEU A 186 -5.17 -14.15 -3.95
C LEU A 186 -5.82 -15.13 -4.91
N LYS A 187 -5.11 -15.55 -5.97
CA LYS A 187 -5.58 -16.60 -6.89
C LYS A 187 -5.73 -17.96 -6.20
N GLN A 188 -4.90 -18.25 -5.20
CA GLN A 188 -4.92 -19.54 -4.50
C GLN A 188 -6.04 -19.62 -3.44
N TYR A 189 -6.24 -18.57 -2.66
CA TYR A 189 -7.11 -18.60 -1.47
C TYR A 189 -8.46 -17.91 -1.67
N HIS A 190 -8.52 -16.96 -2.60
CA HIS A 190 -9.69 -16.11 -2.80
C HIS A 190 -10.26 -16.22 -4.23
N SER A 191 -9.82 -17.21 -5.01
CA SER A 191 -10.47 -17.56 -6.26
C SER A 191 -11.92 -17.91 -5.95
N ARG A 192 -12.85 -17.15 -6.55
CA ARG A 192 -14.27 -17.46 -6.48
C ARG A 192 -14.47 -18.82 -7.13
N SER A 193 -14.79 -19.83 -6.34
CA SER A 193 -15.31 -21.10 -6.84
C SER A 193 -16.68 -20.86 -7.51
N GLY A 194 -16.70 -20.48 -8.80
CA GLY A 194 -17.89 -20.36 -9.68
C GLY A 194 -18.87 -19.25 -9.28
N LEU A 195 -19.66 -18.55 -10.12
CA LEU A 195 -20.20 -18.82 -11.46
C LEU A 195 -20.67 -20.26 -11.68
#